data_AF-A0A3D2HWW5-F1
#
_entry.id   AF-A0A3D2HWW5-F1
#
_cell.length_a   1.000
_cell.length_b   1.000
_cell.length_c   1.000
_cell.angle_alpha   90.00
_cell.angle_beta   90.00
_cell.angle_gamma   90.00
#
_symmetry.space_group_name_H-M   'P 1'
#
loop_
_entity.id
_entity.type
_entity.pdbx_description
1 polymer ?
#
loop_
_entity_poly.entity_id
_entity_poly.type
_entity_poly.pdbx_seq_one_letter_code
_entity_poly.pdbx_strand_id
1 'polypeptide(L)'
;MYPMFYGFDWTYVVLVLPCVLLSLWASANVNSTFKKYAKQYSRRGLTGAEAAQRVLYANGVRDVQITRISGNLTDHYDPRDNVIRLSDSVYGSTSTAAIGVACHEAGHAVQYAQDYAPIKLRAAIIPVTNFGSQLAMPLILLGILLSAFGSMSDTLIYLGIGCFGLSLVFQLVTL
;
A
#
# COMPACT_ATOMS: atom_id res chain seq x y z
N MET A 1 -32.90 -25.19 -20.36
CA MET A 1 -33.15 -24.08 -19.42
C MET A 1 -32.71 -24.58 -18.04
N TYR A 2 -31.46 -24.32 -17.66
CA TYR A 2 -30.97 -24.75 -16.34
C TYR A 2 -31.63 -23.87 -15.27
N PRO A 3 -32.12 -24.46 -14.16
CA PRO A 3 -32.79 -23.67 -13.14
C PRO A 3 -31.76 -22.80 -12.41
N MET A 4 -31.99 -21.48 -12.43
CA MET A 4 -31.31 -20.52 -11.56
C MET A 4 -31.65 -20.85 -10.11
N PHE A 5 -30.80 -21.64 -9.46
CA PHE A 5 -30.87 -21.84 -8.01
C PHE A 5 -30.34 -20.56 -7.35
N TYR A 6 -31.25 -19.71 -6.87
CA TYR A 6 -30.95 -18.59 -5.96
C TYR A 6 -30.66 -19.14 -4.54
N GLY A 7 -29.73 -20.10 -4.46
CA GLY A 7 -29.23 -20.65 -3.21
C GLY A 7 -27.97 -19.91 -2.79
N PHE A 8 -27.71 -19.82 -1.49
CA PHE A 8 -26.45 -19.32 -0.95
C PHE A 8 -25.28 -20.07 -1.60
N ASP A 9 -24.49 -19.37 -2.42
CA ASP A 9 -23.41 -19.97 -3.18
C ASP A 9 -22.23 -20.27 -2.23
N TRP A 10 -22.18 -21.51 -1.77
CA TRP A 10 -21.09 -22.03 -0.93
C TRP A 10 -19.72 -21.87 -1.58
N THR A 11 -19.64 -21.82 -2.91
CA THR A 11 -18.37 -21.59 -3.64
C THR A 11 -17.81 -20.21 -3.33
N TYR A 12 -18.67 -19.19 -3.26
CA TYR A 12 -18.26 -17.83 -2.90
C TYR A 12 -17.70 -17.78 -1.48
N VAL A 13 -18.34 -18.46 -0.54
CA VAL A 13 -17.86 -18.53 0.85
C VAL A 13 -16.53 -19.26 0.93
N VAL A 14 -16.39 -20.42 0.28
CA VAL A 14 -15.16 -21.21 0.34
C VAL A 14 -13.98 -20.47 -0.29
N LEU A 15 -14.19 -19.67 -1.33
CA LEU A 15 -13.10 -18.93 -2.00
C LEU A 15 -12.82 -17.57 -1.37
N VAL A 16 -13.85 -16.77 -1.06
CA VAL A 16 -13.69 -15.38 -0.60
C VAL A 16 -13.43 -15.30 0.90
N LEU A 17 -14.08 -16.14 1.71
CA LEU A 17 -13.95 -16.08 3.17
C LEU A 17 -12.50 -16.28 3.63
N PRO A 18 -11.72 -17.28 3.13
CA PRO A 18 -10.32 -17.41 3.52
C PRO A 18 -9.49 -16.18 3.12
N CYS A 19 -9.71 -15.61 1.93
CA CYS A 19 -9.00 -14.40 1.48
C CYS A 19 -9.27 -13.20 2.39
N VAL A 20 -10.53 -12.99 2.79
CA VAL A 20 -10.91 -11.92 3.71
C VAL A 20 -10.28 -12.14 5.09
N LEU A 21 -10.36 -13.37 5.62
CA LEU A 21 -9.78 -13.71 6.92
C LEU A 21 -8.25 -13.50 6.93
N LEU A 22 -7.55 -13.93 5.88
CA LEU A 22 -6.12 -13.71 5.73
C LEU A 22 -5.78 -12.21 5.65
N SER A 23 -6.57 -11.42 4.92
CA SER A 23 -6.36 -9.97 4.79
C SER A 23 -6.54 -9.24 6.12
N LEU A 24 -7.59 -9.60 6.87
CA LEU A 24 -7.84 -9.06 8.21
C LEU A 24 -6.74 -9.45 9.18
N TRP A 25 -6.30 -10.70 9.16
CA TRP A 25 -5.21 -11.17 9.99
C TRP A 25 -3.89 -10.47 9.68
N ALA A 26 -3.53 -10.31 8.41
CA ALA A 26 -2.32 -9.60 7.99
C ALA A 26 -2.34 -8.14 8.45
N SER A 27 -3.46 -7.44 8.24
CA SER A 27 -3.64 -6.05 8.69
C SER A 27 -3.56 -5.93 10.22
N ALA A 28 -4.19 -6.86 10.95
CA ALA A 28 -4.10 -6.90 12.41
C ALA A 28 -2.67 -7.17 12.90
N ASN A 29 -1.93 -8.05 12.22
CA ASN A 29 -0.56 -8.39 12.58
C ASN A 29 0.41 -7.22 12.38
N VAL A 30 0.31 -6.47 11.27
CA VAL A 30 1.11 -5.26 11.01
C VAL A 30 0.82 -4.20 12.08
N ASN A 31 -0.46 -3.92 12.34
CA ASN A 31 -0.87 -2.95 13.35
C ASN A 31 -0.41 -3.34 14.76
N SER A 32 -0.53 -4.62 15.12
CA SER A 32 -0.08 -5.14 16.41
C SER A 32 1.44 -5.03 16.57
N THR A 33 2.18 -5.39 15.53
CA THR A 33 3.64 -5.31 15.47
C THR A 33 4.10 -3.86 15.63
N PHE A 34 3.51 -2.93 14.87
CA PHE A 34 3.82 -1.50 14.99
C PHE A 34 3.58 -0.99 16.42
N LYS A 35 2.43 -1.30 17.02
CA LYS A 35 2.11 -0.92 18.41
C LYS A 35 3.09 -1.49 19.44
N LYS A 36 3.57 -2.72 19.22
CA LYS A 36 4.57 -3.36 20.09
C LYS A 36 5.91 -2.63 20.03
N TYR A 37 6.42 -2.37 18.82
CA TYR A 37 7.73 -1.74 18.62
C TYR A 37 7.73 -0.22 18.80
N ALA A 38 6.56 0.43 18.71
CA ALA A 38 6.40 1.84 19.06
C ALA A 38 6.70 2.12 20.55
N LYS A 39 6.58 1.10 21.43
CA LYS A 39 6.94 1.22 22.86
C LYS A 39 8.42 0.95 23.15
N GLN A 40 9.18 0.46 22.17
CA GLN A 40 10.59 0.14 22.32
C GLN A 40 11.44 1.32 21.83
N TYR A 41 12.04 2.04 22.77
CA TYR A 41 12.87 3.21 22.49
C TYR A 41 14.30 2.83 22.10
N SER A 42 14.89 3.62 21.22
CA SER A 42 16.30 3.52 20.86
C SER A 42 17.19 3.94 22.03
N ARG A 43 18.22 3.13 22.34
CA ARG A 43 19.24 3.48 23.35
C ARG A 43 20.01 4.76 23.01
N ARG A 44 20.04 5.14 21.72
CA ARG A 44 20.73 6.35 21.25
C ARG A 44 19.85 7.62 21.34
N GLY A 45 18.57 7.48 21.71
CA GLY A 45 17.64 8.61 21.83
C GLY A 45 17.36 9.36 20.52
N LEU A 46 17.67 8.76 19.37
CA LEU A 46 17.49 9.39 18.06
C LEU A 46 16.02 9.44 17.69
N THR A 47 15.57 10.59 17.21
CA THR A 47 14.24 10.75 16.62
C THR A 47 14.19 10.17 15.20
N GLY A 48 12.98 9.88 14.71
CA GLY A 48 12.77 9.46 13.32
C GLY A 48 13.36 10.46 12.32
N ALA A 49 13.14 11.75 12.52
CA ALA A 49 13.68 12.79 11.65
C ALA A 49 15.23 12.79 11.62
N GLU A 50 15.88 12.69 12.78
CA GLU A 50 17.35 12.63 12.84
C GLU A 50 17.90 11.35 12.20
N ALA A 51 17.21 10.22 12.36
CA ALA A 51 17.61 8.97 11.75
C ALA A 51 17.50 9.03 10.21
N ALA A 52 16.39 9.53 9.68
CA ALA A 52 16.21 9.76 8.24
C ALA A 52 17.29 10.70 7.69
N GLN A 53 17.56 11.81 8.38
CA GLN A 53 18.60 12.75 7.98
C GLN A 53 19.98 12.11 7.91
N ARG A 54 20.33 11.24 8.87
CA ARG A 54 21.61 10.50 8.85
C ARG A 54 21.71 9.53 7.68
N VAL A 55 20.62 8.86 7.31
CA VAL A 55 20.58 7.96 6.15
C VAL A 55 20.82 8.75 4.86
N LEU A 56 20.17 9.91 4.70
CA LEU A 56 20.37 10.79 3.56
C LEU A 56 21.83 11.27 3.46
N TYR A 57 22.38 11.78 4.56
CA TYR A 57 23.78 12.24 4.60
C TYR A 57 24.79 11.13 4.32
N ALA A 58 24.56 9.92 4.84
CA ALA A 58 25.41 8.77 4.59
C ALA A 58 25.46 8.37 3.10
N ASN A 59 24.40 8.68 2.34
CA ASN A 59 24.29 8.41 0.91
C ASN A 59 24.56 9.64 0.03
N GLY A 60 25.05 10.74 0.61
CA GLY A 60 25.37 11.96 -0.14
C GLY A 60 24.18 12.80 -0.57
N VAL A 61 22.96 12.48 -0.11
CA VAL A 61 21.73 13.21 -0.46
C VAL A 61 21.53 14.35 0.54
N ARG A 62 21.51 15.61 0.06
CA ARG A 62 21.39 16.81 0.91
C ARG A 62 20.18 17.69 0.58
N ASP A 63 19.61 17.53 -0.61
CA ASP A 63 18.56 18.42 -1.12
C ASP A 63 17.15 17.99 -0.68
N VAL A 64 17.04 16.91 0.09
CA VAL A 64 15.77 16.36 0.55
C VAL A 64 15.40 16.98 1.89
N GLN A 65 14.25 17.68 1.92
CA GLN A 65 13.74 18.28 3.15
C GLN A 65 12.92 17.27 3.94
N ILE A 66 13.00 17.32 5.27
CA ILE A 66 12.18 16.50 6.17
C ILE A 66 11.16 17.41 6.85
N THR A 67 9.88 17.14 6.66
CA THR A 67 8.78 17.93 7.20
C THR A 67 7.86 17.07 8.05
N ARG A 68 7.13 17.74 8.94
CA ARG A 68 6.17 17.11 9.84
C ARG A 68 4.75 17.28 9.28
N ILE A 69 3.99 16.20 9.26
CA ILE A 69 2.58 16.19 8.87
C ILE A 69 1.72 15.60 9.99
N SER A 70 0.43 15.98 10.01
CA SER A 70 -0.52 15.43 10.96
C SER A 70 -0.89 13.99 10.62
N GLY A 71 -1.24 13.21 11.65
CA GLY A 71 -1.71 11.84 11.50
C GLY A 71 -0.78 10.80 12.12
N ASN A 72 -1.02 9.54 11.77
CA ASN A 72 -0.27 8.39 12.25
C ASN A 72 -0.11 7.40 11.10
N LEU A 73 1.12 6.94 10.83
CA LEU A 73 1.43 6.04 9.70
C LEU A 73 1.03 6.61 8.33
N THR A 74 1.10 7.93 8.20
CA THR A 74 0.84 8.67 6.95
C THR A 74 2.14 9.11 6.28
N ASP A 75 3.27 8.58 6.77
CA ASP A 75 4.63 8.89 6.36
C ASP A 75 4.86 8.50 4.89
N HIS A 76 5.47 9.40 4.12
CA HIS A 76 5.82 9.15 2.73
C HIS A 76 6.89 10.12 2.22
N TYR A 77 7.70 9.66 1.27
CA TYR A 77 8.53 10.52 0.42
C TYR A 77 7.77 10.96 -0.84
N ASP A 78 7.86 12.25 -1.16
CA ASP A 78 7.34 12.83 -2.39
C ASP A 78 8.48 13.19 -3.36
N PRO A 79 8.61 12.47 -4.50
CA PRO A 79 9.65 12.72 -5.48
C PRO A 79 9.44 14.00 -6.30
N ARG A 80 8.23 14.59 -6.29
CA ARG A 80 7.95 15.84 -7.03
C ARG A 80 8.52 17.05 -6.30
N ASP A 81 8.30 17.08 -5.00
CA ASP A 81 8.76 18.18 -4.13
C ASP A 81 10.15 17.90 -3.51
N ASN A 82 10.67 16.66 -3.63
CA ASN A 82 11.86 16.18 -2.92
C ASN A 82 11.74 16.36 -1.39
N VAL A 83 10.59 15.98 -0.83
CA VAL A 83 10.30 16.14 0.60
C VAL A 83 9.91 14.79 1.22
N ILE A 84 10.52 14.46 2.35
CA ILE A 84 10.06 13.40 3.24
C ILE A 84 9.06 14.01 4.22
N ARG A 85 7.83 13.50 4.21
CA ARG A 85 6.77 13.91 5.14
C ARG A 85 6.62 12.83 6.21
N LEU A 86 6.97 13.16 7.44
CA LEU A 86 6.83 12.25 8.58
C LEU A 86 5.64 12.65 9.45
N SER A 87 4.85 11.67 9.87
CA SER A 87 3.70 11.83 10.74
C SER A 87 4.10 12.24 12.16
N ASP A 88 3.17 12.83 12.90
CA ASP A 88 3.38 13.26 14.30
C ASP A 88 3.92 12.14 15.19
N SER A 89 3.47 10.90 14.94
CA SER A 89 3.89 9.73 15.70
C SER A 89 5.30 9.23 15.35
N VAL A 90 5.90 9.74 14.27
CA VAL A 90 7.21 9.31 13.74
C VAL A 90 8.25 10.42 13.84
N TYR A 91 7.94 11.64 13.40
CA TYR A 91 8.91 12.74 13.26
C TYR A 91 9.76 12.94 14.52
N GLY A 92 9.11 13.11 15.67
CA GLY A 92 9.76 13.34 16.97
C GLY A 92 9.89 12.10 17.85
N SER A 93 9.48 10.93 17.36
CA SER A 93 9.48 9.69 18.16
C SER A 93 10.84 9.02 18.11
N THR A 94 11.30 8.53 19.27
CA THR A 94 12.56 7.81 19.41
C THR A 94 12.38 6.29 19.44
N SER A 95 11.18 5.82 19.09
CA SER A 95 10.87 4.40 19.02
C SER A 95 11.56 3.74 17.82
N THR A 96 11.90 2.46 17.97
CA THR A 96 12.49 1.66 16.90
C THR A 96 11.58 1.55 15.69
N ALA A 97 10.26 1.49 15.88
CA ALA A 97 9.29 1.52 14.80
C ALA A 97 9.31 2.85 14.04
N ALA A 98 9.28 3.99 14.74
CA ALA A 98 9.34 5.32 14.13
C ALA A 98 10.66 5.53 13.35
N ILE A 99 11.78 5.15 13.95
CA ILE A 99 13.09 5.19 13.29
C ILE A 99 13.07 4.33 12.02
N GLY A 100 12.51 3.12 12.10
CA GLY A 100 12.39 2.23 10.94
C GLY A 100 11.57 2.83 9.80
N VAL A 101 10.41 3.41 10.10
CA VAL A 101 9.55 4.09 9.11
C VAL A 101 10.27 5.29 8.49
N ALA A 102 10.88 6.16 9.30
CA ALA A 102 11.59 7.32 8.80
C ALA A 102 12.80 6.94 7.92
N CYS A 103 13.55 5.90 8.30
CA CYS A 103 14.64 5.36 7.48
C CYS A 103 14.14 4.70 6.18
N HIS A 104 12.97 4.06 6.19
CA HIS A 104 12.35 3.50 4.99
C HIS A 104 12.05 4.60 3.97
N GLU A 105 11.44 5.71 4.41
CA GLU A 105 11.17 6.87 3.53
C GLU A 105 12.44 7.56 3.04
N ALA A 106 13.47 7.67 3.90
CA ALA A 106 14.78 8.13 3.48
C ALA A 106 15.41 7.21 2.42
N GLY A 107 15.16 5.90 2.49
CA GLY A 107 15.57 4.94 1.48
C GLY A 107 14.96 5.22 0.11
N HIS A 108 13.65 5.52 0.04
CA HIS A 108 12.99 5.94 -1.21
C HIS A 108 13.63 7.20 -1.80
N ALA A 109 13.92 8.18 -0.94
CA ALA A 109 14.59 9.41 -1.37
C ALA A 109 16.02 9.17 -1.90
N VAL A 110 16.79 8.29 -1.26
CA VAL A 110 18.13 7.89 -1.73
C VAL A 110 18.04 7.18 -3.07
N GLN A 111 17.14 6.22 -3.21
CA GLN A 111 16.98 5.46 -4.45
C GLN A 111 16.54 6.37 -5.61
N TYR A 112 15.70 7.38 -5.32
CA TYR A 112 15.32 8.38 -6.31
C TYR A 112 16.52 9.27 -6.71
N ALA A 113 17.32 9.74 -5.74
CA ALA A 113 18.51 10.55 -6.00
C ALA A 113 19.59 9.81 -6.80
N GLN A 114 19.66 8.48 -6.68
CA GLN A 114 20.61 7.63 -7.41
C GLN A 114 20.08 7.15 -8.78
N ASP A 115 18.91 7.62 -9.21
CA ASP A 115 18.25 7.18 -10.45
C ASP A 115 18.09 5.64 -10.52
N TYR A 116 17.55 5.05 -9.45
CA TYR A 116 17.38 3.61 -9.36
C TYR A 116 16.26 3.13 -10.30
N ALA A 117 16.64 2.47 -11.40
CA ALA A 117 15.74 2.05 -12.48
C ALA A 117 14.48 1.26 -12.03
N PRO A 118 14.54 0.33 -11.05
CA PRO A 118 13.35 -0.35 -10.54
C PRO A 118 12.27 0.58 -9.97
N ILE A 119 12.66 1.72 -9.39
CA ILE A 119 11.70 2.72 -8.88
C ILE A 119 10.94 3.42 -10.00
N LYS A 120 11.60 3.71 -11.13
CA LYS A 120 10.94 4.31 -12.29
C LYS A 120 9.89 3.36 -12.88
N LEU A 121 10.22 2.07 -12.97
CA LEU A 121 9.29 1.04 -13.41
C LEU A 121 8.09 0.94 -12.46
N ARG A 122 8.34 0.86 -11.15
CA ARG A 122 7.28 0.83 -10.14
C ARG A 122 6.39 2.08 -10.20
N ALA A 123 6.98 3.28 -10.28
CA ALA A 123 6.24 4.54 -10.35
C ALA A 123 5.35 4.65 -11.59
N ALA A 124 5.78 4.08 -12.73
CA ALA A 124 4.96 4.02 -13.94
C ALA A 124 3.80 3.01 -13.85
N ILE A 125 3.99 1.90 -13.12
CA ILE A 125 3.00 0.82 -12.99
C ILE A 125 1.91 1.13 -11.94
N ILE A 126 2.28 1.77 -10.81
CA ILE A 126 1.35 2.12 -9.71
C ILE A 126 0.05 2.82 -10.16
N PRO A 127 0.05 3.84 -11.04
CA PRO A 127 -1.19 4.48 -11.46
C PRO A 127 -2.11 3.54 -12.24
N VAL A 128 -1.55 2.64 -13.06
CA VAL A 128 -2.30 1.65 -13.84
C VAL A 128 -2.96 0.62 -12.93
N THR A 129 -2.23 0.15 -11.92
CA THR A 129 -2.76 -0.83 -10.96
C THR A 129 -3.81 -0.22 -10.03
N ASN A 130 -3.59 0.99 -9.54
CA ASN A 130 -4.59 1.70 -8.73
C ASN A 130 -5.87 1.96 -9.51
N PHE A 131 -5.77 2.35 -10.79
CA PHE A 131 -6.95 2.52 -11.65
C PHE A 131 -7.70 1.20 -11.85
N GLY A 132 -6.97 0.11 -12.14
CA GLY A 132 -7.56 -1.23 -12.26
C GLY A 132 -8.26 -1.69 -10.99
N SER A 133 -7.63 -1.49 -9.82
CA SER A 133 -8.20 -1.87 -8.52
C SER A 133 -9.39 -0.98 -8.12
N GLN A 134 -9.35 0.32 -8.39
CA GLN A 134 -10.47 1.22 -8.12
C GLN A 134 -11.68 0.95 -9.01
N LEU A 135 -11.46 0.53 -10.26
CA LEU A 135 -12.54 0.16 -11.18
C LEU A 135 -13.08 -1.25 -10.95
N ALA A 136 -12.29 -2.16 -10.39
CA ALA A 136 -12.71 -3.54 -10.15
C ALA A 136 -13.97 -3.62 -9.27
N MET A 137 -14.01 -2.90 -8.14
CA MET A 137 -15.15 -2.96 -7.22
C MET A 137 -16.45 -2.37 -7.83
N PRO A 138 -16.45 -1.16 -8.43
CA PRO A 138 -17.60 -0.65 -9.18
C PRO A 138 -18.02 -1.56 -10.33
N LEU A 139 -17.11 -2.13 -11.12
CA LEU A 139 -17.47 -3.05 -12.21
C LEU A 139 -18.14 -4.32 -11.70
N ILE A 140 -17.63 -4.88 -10.61
CA ILE A 140 -18.20 -6.08 -9.99
C ILE A 140 -19.60 -5.77 -9.42
N LEU A 141 -19.75 -4.65 -8.71
CA LEU A 141 -21.05 -4.22 -8.18
C LEU A 141 -22.05 -3.87 -9.29
N LEU A 142 -21.61 -3.22 -10.36
CA LEU A 142 -22.44 -2.89 -11.52
C LEU A 142 -22.84 -4.15 -12.28
N GLY A 143 -21.93 -5.13 -12.42
CA GLY A 143 -22.22 -6.45 -12.97
C GLY A 143 -23.28 -7.19 -12.15
N ILE A 144 -23.16 -7.15 -10.81
CA ILE A 144 -24.16 -7.75 -9.91
C ILE A 144 -25.52 -7.03 -10.02
N LEU A 145 -25.56 -5.70 -10.10
CA LEU A 145 -26.81 -4.95 -10.27
C LEU A 145 -27.46 -5.17 -11.65
N LEU A 146 -26.64 -5.28 -12.69
CA LEU A 146 -27.08 -5.55 -14.06
C LEU A 146 -27.28 -7.04 -14.35
N SER A 147 -27.05 -7.93 -13.38
CA SER A 147 -27.28 -9.38 -13.51
C SER A 147 -28.74 -9.72 -13.85
N ALA A 148 -29.67 -8.81 -13.55
CA ALA A 148 -31.08 -8.90 -13.95
C ALA A 148 -31.31 -8.58 -15.45
N PHE A 149 -30.34 -7.99 -16.16
CA PHE A 149 -30.47 -7.50 -17.55
C PHE A 149 -29.71 -8.35 -18.61
N GLY A 150 -29.25 -9.56 -18.26
CA GLY A 150 -28.71 -10.55 -19.22
C GLY A 150 -27.22 -10.39 -19.57
N SER A 151 -26.81 -10.94 -20.72
CA SER A 151 -25.42 -11.24 -21.17
C SER A 151 -24.38 -10.11 -21.11
N MET A 152 -24.81 -8.87 -20.90
CA MET A 152 -23.91 -7.72 -20.67
C MET A 152 -23.26 -7.77 -19.27
N SER A 153 -23.93 -8.41 -18.29
CA SER A 153 -23.41 -8.68 -16.94
C SER A 153 -22.13 -9.52 -16.96
N ASP A 154 -22.14 -10.63 -17.71
CA ASP A 154 -21.00 -11.56 -17.73
C ASP A 154 -19.74 -10.90 -18.28
N THR A 155 -19.88 -10.10 -19.33
CA THR A 155 -18.76 -9.37 -19.95
C THR A 155 -18.13 -8.38 -18.97
N LEU A 156 -18.96 -7.64 -18.21
CA LEU A 156 -18.48 -6.69 -17.20
C LEU A 156 -17.80 -7.38 -16.02
N ILE A 157 -18.33 -8.53 -15.57
CA ILE A 157 -17.74 -9.33 -14.49
C ILE A 157 -16.37 -9.89 -14.91
N TYR A 158 -16.26 -10.50 -16.09
CA TYR A 158 -14.97 -11.01 -16.59
C TYR A 158 -13.95 -9.89 -16.81
N LEU A 159 -14.38 -8.72 -17.28
CA LEU A 159 -13.51 -7.57 -17.43
C LEU A 159 -13.02 -7.07 -16.07
N GLY A 160 -13.90 -7.00 -15.07
CA GLY A 160 -13.54 -6.67 -13.68
C GLY A 160 -12.54 -7.67 -13.07
N ILE A 161 -12.76 -8.97 -13.26
CA ILE A 161 -11.83 -10.03 -12.82
C ILE A 161 -10.47 -9.89 -13.54
N GLY A 162 -10.48 -9.63 -14.85
CA GLY A 162 -9.26 -9.40 -15.63
C GLY A 162 -8.46 -8.20 -15.14
N CYS A 163 -9.13 -7.06 -14.89
CA CYS A 163 -8.51 -5.86 -14.32
C CYS A 163 -7.93 -6.13 -12.92
N PHE A 164 -8.66 -6.85 -12.07
CA PHE A 164 -8.20 -7.22 -10.73
C PHE A 164 -7.00 -8.18 -10.77
N GLY A 165 -7.05 -9.19 -11.64
CA GLY A 165 -5.97 -10.16 -11.83
C GLY A 165 -4.69 -9.52 -12.37
N LEU A 166 -4.81 -8.62 -13.35
CA LEU A 166 -3.68 -7.81 -13.83
C LEU A 166 -3.10 -6.96 -12.71
N SER A 167 -3.93 -6.28 -11.92
CA SER A 167 -3.44 -5.53 -10.76
C SER A 167 -2.69 -6.46 -9.81
N LEU A 168 -3.23 -7.63 -9.46
CA LEU A 168 -2.55 -8.56 -8.55
C LEU A 168 -1.16 -8.99 -9.06
N VAL A 169 -1.05 -9.34 -10.35
CA VAL A 169 0.24 -9.70 -10.96
C VAL A 169 1.23 -8.54 -10.88
N PHE A 170 0.80 -7.32 -11.21
CA PHE A 170 1.68 -6.15 -11.12
C PHE A 170 2.07 -5.83 -9.67
N GLN A 171 1.16 -5.97 -8.70
CA GLN A 171 1.47 -5.84 -7.29
C GLN A 171 2.55 -6.85 -6.86
N LEU A 172 2.49 -8.11 -7.33
CA LEU A 172 3.51 -9.13 -7.00
C LEU A 172 4.89 -8.83 -7.61
N VAL A 173 4.93 -8.25 -8.82
CA VAL A 173 6.19 -7.88 -9.48
C VAL A 173 6.83 -6.63 -8.88
N THR A 174 6.03 -5.74 -8.28
CA THR A 174 6.48 -4.42 -7.79
C THR A 174 6.71 -4.34 -6.27
N LEU A 175 6.41 -5.42 -5.52
CA LEU A 175 6.48 -5.46 -4.06
C LEU A 175 7.91 -5.40 -3.51
#